data_AF-A0A517PUR7-F1
#
_entry.id   AF-A0A517PUR7-F1
#
_cell.length_a   1.000
_cell.length_b   1.000
_cell.length_c   1.000
_cell.angle_alpha   90.00
_cell.angle_beta   90.00
_cell.angle_gamma   90.00
#
_symmetry.space_group_name_H-M   'P 1'
#
loop_
_entity.id
_entity.type
_entity.pdbx_description
1 polymer ?
#
loop_
_entity_poly.entity_id
_entity_poly.type
_entity_poly.pdbx_seq_one_letter_code
_entity_poly.pdbx_strand_id
1 'polypeptide(L)'
;MQEMRYTEKQIMCGMYVCWCDAMGTETRFDADTQVYQYMKSENLWNDTDLADVFYRFERQFGFESTLDEWIRELEIKGPFTLEEWERDVAPRFTFGVIARYIQKKAINTVSFQPVTVMNRECGPAGVFYGLQQVATSTAEAWRAPCRFAPSTRILGVLRGSRLDRFWDELHWRTEQKVPQISRTWDVLIAAGCLVAGGATLIAIPSSFATGNAVYAAALFVYLLAFWILSSAYQYYSDPLPPELQTFRDLALFIADLDCDAVRPLQTDLLCKGEEESS
;
A
#
# COMPACT_ATOMS: atom_id res chain seq x y z
N MET A 1 -16.18 5.84 20.57
CA MET A 1 -15.55 4.88 19.64
C MET A 1 -14.44 4.20 20.41
N GLN A 2 -14.41 2.87 20.44
CA GLN A 2 -13.28 2.12 20.99
C GLN A 2 -12.10 2.35 20.04
N GLU A 3 -10.95 2.80 20.55
CA GLU A 3 -9.75 2.98 19.73
C GLU A 3 -9.31 1.61 19.21
N MET A 4 -9.53 1.34 17.93
CA MET A 4 -8.96 0.16 17.30
C MET A 4 -7.47 0.42 17.06
N ARG A 5 -6.65 -0.51 17.53
CA ARG A 5 -5.23 -0.54 17.23
C ARG A 5 -4.99 -1.48 16.06
N TYR A 6 -3.93 -1.21 15.30
CA TYR A 6 -3.48 -2.15 14.29
C TYR A 6 -2.96 -3.43 14.94
N THR A 7 -3.19 -4.56 14.28
CA THR A 7 -2.49 -5.81 14.63
C THR A 7 -1.02 -5.71 14.23
N GLU A 8 -0.14 -6.47 14.87
CA GLU A 8 1.28 -6.53 14.46
C GLU A 8 1.40 -6.96 12.99
N LYS A 9 0.56 -7.90 12.55
CA LYS A 9 0.53 -8.37 11.16
C LYS A 9 0.13 -7.26 10.18
N GLN A 10 -0.86 -6.43 10.49
CA GLN A 10 -1.22 -5.27 9.68
C GLN A 10 -0.07 -4.26 9.58
N ILE A 11 0.62 -4.00 10.69
CA ILE A 11 1.76 -3.09 10.71
C ILE A 11 2.92 -3.66 9.88
N MET A 12 3.24 -4.94 10.05
CA MET A 12 4.29 -5.59 9.27
C MET A 12 3.99 -5.56 7.76
N CYS A 13 2.72 -5.79 7.37
CA CYS A 13 2.31 -5.67 5.96
C CYS A 13 2.46 -4.23 5.44
N GLY A 14 2.03 -3.23 6.22
CA GLY A 14 2.17 -1.82 5.85
C GLY A 14 3.64 -1.38 5.78
N MET A 15 4.47 -1.83 6.71
CA MET A 15 5.91 -1.60 6.70
C MET A 15 6.57 -2.23 5.47
N TYR A 16 6.20 -3.46 5.11
CA TYR A 16 6.72 -4.11 3.90
C TYR A 16 6.39 -3.34 2.63
N VAL A 17 5.14 -2.92 2.46
CA VAL A 17 4.72 -2.11 1.29
C VAL A 17 5.48 -0.80 1.24
N CYS A 18 5.58 -0.09 2.38
CA CYS A 18 6.32 1.16 2.50
C CYS A 18 7.83 0.98 2.22
N TRP A 19 8.40 -0.14 2.66
CA TRP A 19 9.80 -0.48 2.43
C TRP A 19 10.09 -0.78 0.97
N CYS A 20 9.22 -1.54 0.30
CA CYS A 20 9.35 -1.82 -1.14
C CYS A 20 9.32 -0.51 -1.95
N ASP A 21 8.41 0.40 -1.61
CA ASP A 21 8.32 1.71 -2.25
C ASP A 21 9.58 2.58 -2.01
N ALA A 22 10.10 2.57 -0.78
CA ALA A 22 11.27 3.37 -0.42
C ALA A 22 12.59 2.82 -1.01
N MET A 23 12.76 1.50 -1.01
CA MET A 23 14.04 0.84 -1.27
C MET A 23 14.12 0.13 -2.62
N GLY A 24 12.99 -0.10 -3.29
CA GLY A 24 12.95 -0.85 -4.54
C GLY A 24 13.31 -2.33 -4.41
N THR A 25 13.24 -2.90 -3.20
CA THR A 25 13.43 -4.34 -2.96
C THR A 25 12.09 -5.03 -2.78
N GLU A 26 11.99 -6.28 -3.22
CA GLU A 26 10.82 -7.14 -3.01
C GLU A 26 11.07 -8.20 -1.93
N THR A 27 12.28 -8.24 -1.34
CA THR A 27 12.66 -9.21 -0.33
C THR A 27 11.78 -9.04 0.91
N ARG A 28 11.21 -10.15 1.40
CA ARG A 28 10.34 -10.14 2.58
C ARG A 28 11.16 -10.18 3.87
N PHE A 29 10.62 -9.56 4.91
CA PHE A 29 11.13 -9.62 6.28
C PHE A 29 10.00 -9.97 7.25
N ASP A 30 10.37 -10.61 8.35
CA ASP A 30 9.47 -10.90 9.47
C ASP A 30 9.79 -10.01 10.68
N ALA A 31 9.06 -10.19 11.78
CA ALA A 31 9.23 -9.39 12.99
C ALA A 31 10.59 -9.61 13.67
N ASP A 32 11.19 -10.78 13.52
CA ASP A 32 12.47 -11.14 14.15
C ASP A 32 13.68 -10.76 13.27
N THR A 33 13.43 -10.40 12.01
CA THR A 33 14.45 -9.98 11.07
C THR A 33 15.15 -8.73 11.58
N GLN A 34 16.47 -8.82 11.71
CA GLN A 34 17.34 -7.71 12.11
C GLN A 34 17.49 -6.73 10.94
N VAL A 35 17.13 -5.48 11.17
CA VAL A 35 17.12 -4.43 10.13
C VAL A 35 18.51 -4.26 9.54
N TYR A 36 19.54 -4.30 10.38
CA TYR A 36 20.92 -4.18 9.93
C TYR A 36 21.35 -5.26 8.95
N GLN A 37 21.13 -6.52 9.31
CA GLN A 37 21.56 -7.66 8.51
C GLN A 37 20.79 -7.70 7.19
N TYR A 38 19.49 -7.41 7.25
CA TYR A 38 18.64 -7.28 6.08
C TYR A 38 19.14 -6.19 5.12
N MET A 39 19.44 -5.00 5.64
CA MET A 39 19.96 -3.90 4.81
C MET A 39 21.35 -4.20 4.26
N LYS A 40 22.21 -4.91 5.01
CA LYS A 40 23.52 -5.38 4.51
C LYS A 40 23.37 -6.39 3.40
N SER A 41 22.46 -7.37 3.50
CA SER A 41 22.26 -8.38 2.45
C SER A 41 21.73 -7.77 1.15
N GLU A 42 20.94 -6.70 1.25
CA GLU A 42 20.37 -5.98 0.11
C GLU A 42 21.29 -4.83 -0.40
N ASN A 43 22.48 -4.65 0.18
CA ASN A 43 23.39 -3.52 -0.09
C ASN A 43 22.77 -2.12 0.12
N LEU A 44 21.77 -2.00 1.01
CA LEU A 44 21.05 -0.76 1.29
C LEU A 44 21.68 0.07 2.41
N TRP A 45 22.45 -0.56 3.30
CA TRP A 45 22.89 0.07 4.56
C TRP A 45 23.63 1.39 4.40
N ASN A 46 24.54 1.49 3.42
CA ASN A 46 25.40 2.66 3.28
C ASN A 46 24.70 3.86 2.63
N ASP A 47 23.67 3.60 1.82
CA ASP A 47 23.00 4.61 0.99
C ASP A 47 21.62 5.02 1.55
N THR A 48 21.19 4.40 2.65
CA THR A 48 19.89 4.64 3.27
C THR A 48 19.98 5.58 4.45
N ASP A 49 19.19 6.65 4.43
CA ASP A 49 18.90 7.45 5.61
C ASP A 49 17.72 6.85 6.39
N LEU A 50 18.01 6.26 7.57
CA LEU A 50 16.97 5.69 8.44
C LEU A 50 15.96 6.74 8.92
N ALA A 51 16.31 8.02 8.97
CA ALA A 51 15.36 9.08 9.32
C ALA A 51 14.28 9.24 8.23
N ASP A 52 14.65 9.12 6.94
CA ASP A 52 13.67 9.12 5.84
C ASP A 52 12.73 7.91 5.92
N VAL A 53 13.28 6.74 6.27
CA VAL A 53 12.48 5.52 6.47
C VAL A 53 11.45 5.69 7.58
N PHE A 54 11.86 6.22 8.74
CA PHE A 54 10.95 6.48 9.85
C PHE A 54 9.88 7.50 9.48
N TYR A 55 10.26 8.57 8.79
CA TYR A 55 9.32 9.57 8.29
C TYR A 55 8.29 8.95 7.33
N ARG A 56 8.69 8.03 6.46
CA ARG A 56 7.77 7.31 5.58
C ARG A 56 6.80 6.41 6.36
N PHE A 57 7.26 5.72 7.40
CA PHE A 57 6.37 4.96 8.29
C PHE A 57 5.36 5.85 9.02
N GLU A 58 5.80 6.98 9.56
CA GLU A 58 4.92 7.99 10.17
C GLU A 58 3.80 8.40 9.21
N ARG A 59 4.15 8.71 7.95
CA ARG A 59 3.17 9.03 6.92
C ARG A 59 2.26 7.86 6.55
N GLN A 60 2.80 6.64 6.49
CA GLN A 60 2.06 5.43 6.13
C GLN A 60 0.99 5.10 7.19
N PHE A 61 1.31 5.28 8.47
CA PHE A 61 0.42 4.93 9.58
C PHE A 61 -0.32 6.13 10.19
N GLY A 62 -0.07 7.34 9.70
CA GLY A 62 -0.80 8.56 10.08
C GLY A 62 -0.51 9.03 11.51
N PHE A 63 0.75 9.00 11.92
CA PHE A 63 1.19 9.55 13.20
C PHE A 63 2.47 10.38 13.02
N GLU A 64 2.79 11.22 13.99
CA GLU A 64 4.02 12.01 14.02
C GLU A 64 4.91 11.56 15.17
N SER A 65 6.22 11.52 14.93
CA SER A 65 7.22 11.21 15.94
C SER A 65 8.50 11.99 15.66
N THR A 66 9.20 12.40 16.72
CA THR A 66 10.53 12.98 16.55
C THR A 66 11.58 11.87 16.38
N LEU A 67 12.70 12.17 15.72
CA LEU A 67 13.82 11.24 15.62
C LEU A 67 14.35 10.83 17.00
N ASP A 68 14.37 11.75 17.97
CA ASP A 68 14.76 11.47 19.35
C ASP A 68 13.81 10.48 20.04
N GLU A 69 12.52 10.51 19.73
CA GLU A 69 11.57 9.53 20.24
C GLU A 69 11.79 8.14 19.61
N TRP A 70 12.07 8.08 18.30
CA TRP A 70 12.46 6.85 17.62
C TRP A 70 13.71 6.24 18.22
N ILE A 71 14.79 7.03 18.31
CA ILE A 71 16.07 6.61 18.88
C ILE A 71 15.88 6.11 20.32
N ARG A 72 15.03 6.78 21.11
CA ARG A 72 14.75 6.39 22.49
C ARG A 72 14.00 5.08 22.59
N GLU A 73 12.95 4.89 21.80
CA GLU A 73 12.14 3.66 21.86
C GLU A 73 12.87 2.46 21.27
N LEU A 74 13.61 2.66 20.18
CA LEU A 74 14.42 1.63 19.55
C LEU A 74 15.72 1.32 20.33
N GLU A 75 15.92 1.98 21.47
CA GLU A 75 17.10 1.85 22.33
C GLU A 75 18.44 2.11 21.60
N ILE A 76 18.45 2.95 20.57
CA ILE A 76 19.63 3.32 19.78
C ILE A 76 20.41 4.41 20.54
N LYS A 77 20.83 4.15 21.78
CA LYS A 77 21.43 5.19 22.65
C LYS A 77 22.93 5.02 22.89
N GLY A 78 23.72 5.93 22.35
CA GLY A 78 25.11 6.14 22.74
C GLY A 78 26.01 6.53 21.56
N PRO A 79 27.17 7.14 21.83
CA PRO A 79 28.27 7.05 20.88
C PRO A 79 28.76 5.59 20.90
N PHE A 80 28.42 4.83 19.88
CA PHE A 80 28.93 3.47 19.69
C PHE A 80 30.05 3.50 18.66
N THR A 81 31.10 2.72 18.91
CA THR A 81 31.93 2.22 17.80
C THR A 81 31.09 1.29 16.92
N LEU A 82 31.51 1.08 15.67
CA LEU A 82 30.78 0.19 14.76
C LEU A 82 30.68 -1.22 15.35
N GLU A 83 31.76 -1.72 15.98
CA GLU A 83 31.81 -3.03 16.60
C GLU A 83 30.86 -3.16 17.81
N GLU A 84 30.75 -2.13 18.64
CA GLU A 84 29.79 -2.09 19.76
C GLU A 84 28.36 -2.05 19.25
N TRP A 85 28.11 -1.29 18.19
CA TRP A 85 26.78 -1.21 17.59
C TRP A 85 26.36 -2.57 17.01
N GLU A 86 27.24 -3.22 16.25
CA GLU A 86 26.98 -4.55 15.66
C GLU A 86 26.74 -5.63 16.73
N ARG A 87 27.43 -5.54 17.86
CA ARG A 87 27.32 -6.52 18.95
C ARG A 87 26.11 -6.28 19.84
N ASP A 88 25.84 -5.02 20.21
CA ASP A 88 24.94 -4.70 21.33
C ASP A 88 23.59 -4.12 20.86
N VAL A 89 23.56 -3.39 19.74
CA VAL A 89 22.37 -2.68 19.24
C VAL A 89 21.72 -3.41 18.07
N ALA A 90 22.50 -3.76 17.03
CA ALA A 90 22.01 -4.40 15.82
C ALA A 90 21.15 -5.65 16.07
N PRO A 91 21.48 -6.54 17.04
CA PRO A 91 20.68 -7.74 17.28
C PRO A 91 19.29 -7.45 17.86
N ARG A 92 19.11 -6.30 18.51
CA ARG A 92 17.84 -5.87 19.10
C ARG A 92 17.02 -5.02 18.13
N PHE A 93 17.68 -4.38 17.16
CA PHE A 93 17.04 -3.55 16.17
C PHE A 93 16.39 -4.40 15.05
N THR A 94 15.19 -4.88 15.34
CA THR A 94 14.37 -5.73 14.47
C THR A 94 13.15 -5.00 13.94
N PHE A 95 12.59 -5.48 12.83
CA PHE A 95 11.34 -4.93 12.29
C PHE A 95 10.17 -5.06 13.27
N GLY A 96 10.16 -6.08 14.13
CA GLY A 96 9.15 -6.25 15.18
C GLY A 96 9.22 -5.18 16.26
N VAL A 97 10.41 -4.68 16.61
CA VAL A 97 10.53 -3.53 17.55
C VAL A 97 9.94 -2.26 16.92
N ILE A 98 10.22 -2.02 15.63
CA ILE A 98 9.63 -0.90 14.89
C ILE A 98 8.10 -1.04 14.85
N ALA A 99 7.59 -2.25 14.55
CA ALA A 99 6.16 -2.51 14.47
C ALA A 99 5.46 -2.27 15.82
N ARG A 100 6.06 -2.70 16.93
CA ARG A 100 5.54 -2.43 18.28
C ARG A 100 5.49 -0.94 18.60
N TYR A 101 6.49 -0.17 18.17
CA TYR A 101 6.46 1.28 18.37
C TYR A 101 5.35 1.96 17.56
N ILE A 102 5.19 1.58 16.29
CA ILE A 102 4.08 2.03 15.46
C ILE A 102 2.75 1.67 16.12
N GLN A 103 2.61 0.46 16.66
CA GLN A 103 1.39 0.02 17.36
C GLN A 103 1.04 0.87 18.59
N LYS A 104 2.06 1.41 19.27
CA LYS A 104 1.91 2.29 20.44
C LYS A 104 1.40 3.68 20.06
N LYS A 105 1.78 4.18 18.87
CA LYS A 105 1.52 5.56 18.41
C LYS A 105 0.33 5.67 17.45
N ALA A 106 0.21 4.71 16.53
CA ALA A 106 -0.75 4.76 15.43
C ALA A 106 -2.16 4.34 15.88
N ILE A 107 -3.15 5.11 15.44
CA ILE A 107 -4.57 4.81 15.64
C ILE A 107 -5.12 4.21 14.35
N ASN A 108 -5.79 3.06 14.44
CA ASN A 108 -6.48 2.51 13.28
C ASN A 108 -7.85 3.18 13.16
N THR A 109 -7.97 4.06 12.16
CA THR A 109 -9.19 4.80 11.84
C THR A 109 -10.14 4.00 10.95
N VAL A 110 -9.72 2.84 10.45
CA VAL A 110 -10.47 2.00 9.51
C VAL A 110 -10.90 0.70 10.18
N SER A 111 -12.19 0.35 10.05
CA SER A 111 -12.72 -0.93 10.52
C SER A 111 -13.38 -1.71 9.41
N PHE A 112 -13.04 -2.99 9.30
CA PHE A 112 -13.73 -3.95 8.45
C PHE A 112 -14.61 -4.92 9.25
N GLN A 113 -14.76 -4.69 10.55
CA GLN A 113 -15.51 -5.58 11.45
C GLN A 113 -17.00 -5.61 11.08
N PRO A 114 -17.67 -6.77 11.23
CA PRO A 114 -19.11 -6.88 11.01
C PRO A 114 -19.90 -5.84 11.81
N VAL A 115 -20.99 -5.36 11.23
CA VAL A 115 -21.88 -4.38 11.87
C VAL A 115 -23.30 -4.93 11.96
N THR A 116 -24.04 -4.52 12.99
CA THR A 116 -25.42 -4.95 13.16
C THR A 116 -26.37 -4.13 12.28
N VAL A 117 -27.02 -4.79 11.32
CA VAL A 117 -28.06 -4.22 10.47
C VAL A 117 -29.36 -4.98 10.73
N MET A 118 -30.41 -4.28 11.14
CA MET A 118 -31.72 -4.90 11.45
C MET A 118 -31.62 -6.11 12.40
N ASN A 119 -30.86 -5.96 13.50
CA ASN A 119 -30.61 -7.00 14.51
C ASN A 119 -29.89 -8.26 14.00
N ARG A 120 -29.17 -8.16 12.87
CA ARG A 120 -28.30 -9.23 12.36
C ARG A 120 -26.91 -8.69 12.10
N GLU A 121 -25.89 -9.45 12.47
CA GLU A 121 -24.51 -9.13 12.11
C GLU A 121 -24.32 -9.28 10.59
N CYS A 122 -23.71 -8.28 9.98
CA CYS A 122 -23.49 -8.21 8.55
C CYS A 122 -22.03 -7.84 8.27
N GLY A 123 -21.22 -8.84 7.94
CA GLY A 123 -19.81 -8.67 7.55
C GLY A 123 -19.64 -7.72 6.35
N PRO A 124 -20.33 -7.96 5.20
CA PRO A 124 -20.19 -7.11 4.02
C PRO A 124 -20.56 -5.64 4.26
N ALA A 125 -21.52 -5.36 5.13
CA ALA A 125 -21.86 -3.98 5.48
C ALA A 125 -20.74 -3.31 6.29
N GLY A 126 -20.13 -4.05 7.23
CA GLY A 126 -18.99 -3.60 8.01
C GLY A 126 -17.78 -3.28 7.14
N VAL A 127 -17.45 -4.21 6.24
CA VAL A 127 -16.39 -4.01 5.24
C VAL A 127 -16.68 -2.79 4.37
N PHE A 128 -17.92 -2.62 3.89
CA PHE A 128 -18.28 -1.47 3.06
C PHE A 128 -18.06 -0.13 3.78
N TYR A 129 -18.37 -0.04 5.08
CA TYR A 129 -18.02 1.14 5.88
C TYR A 129 -16.50 1.36 5.97
N GLY A 130 -15.72 0.29 6.13
CA GLY A 130 -14.26 0.35 6.07
C GLY A 130 -13.76 0.86 4.72
N LEU A 131 -14.32 0.39 3.60
CA LEU A 131 -13.98 0.87 2.26
C LEU A 131 -14.27 2.37 2.12
N GLN A 132 -15.36 2.87 2.70
CA GLN A 132 -15.66 4.30 2.71
C GLN A 132 -14.63 5.09 3.54
N GLN A 133 -14.17 4.56 4.66
CA GLN A 133 -13.13 5.18 5.49
C GLN A 133 -11.79 5.26 4.74
N VAL A 134 -11.37 4.18 4.07
CA VAL A 134 -10.15 4.17 3.23
C VAL A 134 -10.26 5.13 2.05
N ALA A 135 -11.42 5.15 1.37
CA ALA A 135 -11.64 6.09 0.27
C ALA A 135 -11.63 7.55 0.74
N THR A 136 -12.04 7.82 1.98
CA THR A 136 -12.03 9.17 2.55
C THR A 136 -10.61 9.58 2.93
N SER A 137 -9.84 8.73 3.62
CA SER A 137 -8.46 9.04 4.03
C SER A 137 -7.54 9.26 2.82
N THR A 138 -7.76 8.52 1.74
CA THR A 138 -7.01 8.70 0.48
C THR A 138 -7.45 9.92 -0.33
N ALA A 139 -8.68 10.43 -0.13
CA ALA A 139 -9.25 11.58 -0.84
C ALA A 139 -8.88 12.94 -0.24
N GLU A 140 -8.38 12.99 1.00
CA GLU A 140 -8.04 14.23 1.73
C GLU A 140 -7.07 15.16 0.99
N ALA A 141 -6.33 14.65 0.00
CA ALA A 141 -5.43 15.48 -0.80
C ALA A 141 -6.18 16.48 -1.72
N TRP A 142 -7.31 16.12 -2.37
CA TRP A 142 -7.94 16.97 -3.39
C TRP A 142 -9.45 16.69 -3.61
N ARG A 143 -10.31 17.38 -2.85
CA ARG A 143 -11.78 17.57 -2.95
C ARG A 143 -12.70 16.36 -2.67
N ALA A 144 -13.70 16.67 -1.82
CA ALA A 144 -14.98 16.01 -1.50
C ALA A 144 -14.94 14.52 -1.10
N PRO A 145 -15.59 14.13 0.02
CA PRO A 145 -15.71 12.73 0.40
C PRO A 145 -16.44 11.97 -0.71
N CYS A 146 -15.81 10.91 -1.22
CA CYS A 146 -16.37 10.04 -2.24
C CYS A 146 -17.60 9.32 -1.66
N ARG A 147 -18.80 9.87 -1.90
CA ARG A 147 -20.04 9.16 -1.59
C ARG A 147 -20.33 8.16 -2.70
N PHE A 148 -20.37 6.89 -2.36
CA PHE A 148 -20.71 5.81 -3.27
C PHE A 148 -21.60 4.78 -2.58
N ALA A 149 -22.33 4.01 -3.39
CA ALA A 149 -23.18 2.92 -2.96
C ALA A 149 -22.49 1.57 -3.25
N PRO A 150 -22.94 0.46 -2.64
CA PRO A 150 -22.36 -0.86 -2.90
C PRO A 150 -22.40 -1.25 -4.39
N SER A 151 -23.46 -0.91 -5.11
CA SER A 151 -23.59 -1.19 -6.55
C SER A 151 -22.76 -0.24 -7.45
N THR A 152 -22.10 0.77 -6.88
CA THR A 152 -21.28 1.69 -7.66
C THR A 152 -20.02 0.98 -8.15
N ARG A 153 -19.69 1.15 -9.42
CA ARG A 153 -18.44 0.65 -9.99
C ARG A 153 -17.26 1.39 -9.37
N ILE A 154 -16.20 0.67 -9.02
CA ILE A 154 -15.01 1.24 -8.40
C ILE A 154 -14.38 2.28 -9.33
N LEU A 155 -14.21 1.94 -10.62
CA LEU A 155 -13.74 2.86 -11.66
C LEU A 155 -14.69 4.02 -11.95
N GLY A 156 -15.91 4.02 -11.43
CA GLY A 156 -16.80 5.18 -11.50
C GLY A 156 -16.42 6.28 -10.50
N VAL A 157 -15.64 5.93 -9.47
CA VAL A 157 -15.35 6.79 -8.31
C VAL A 157 -13.84 7.01 -8.15
N LEU A 158 -13.06 5.95 -8.31
CA LEU A 158 -11.61 5.93 -8.11
C LEU A 158 -10.93 5.57 -9.43
N ARG A 159 -10.01 6.43 -9.90
CA ARG A 159 -9.21 6.19 -11.11
C ARG A 159 -7.78 6.70 -10.95
N GLY A 160 -6.89 6.11 -11.74
CA GLY A 160 -5.46 6.40 -11.75
C GLY A 160 -4.87 6.38 -10.34
N SER A 161 -4.05 7.39 -10.00
CA SER A 161 -3.32 7.42 -8.73
C SER A 161 -4.21 7.32 -7.48
N ARG A 162 -5.49 7.71 -7.55
CA ARG A 162 -6.45 7.53 -6.44
C ARG A 162 -6.83 6.07 -6.25
N LEU A 163 -7.00 5.35 -7.36
CA LEU A 163 -7.27 3.92 -7.33
C LEU A 163 -6.07 3.18 -6.77
N ASP A 164 -4.86 3.51 -7.24
CA ASP A 164 -3.61 2.90 -6.79
C ASP A 164 -3.46 3.03 -5.28
N ARG A 165 -3.60 4.25 -4.77
CA ARG A 165 -3.47 4.54 -3.34
C ARG A 165 -4.56 3.88 -2.49
N PHE A 166 -5.79 3.88 -2.97
CA PHE A 166 -6.90 3.18 -2.31
C PHE A 166 -6.65 1.67 -2.24
N TRP A 167 -6.16 1.09 -3.34
CA TRP A 167 -5.93 -0.34 -3.44
C TRP A 167 -4.74 -0.79 -2.58
N ASP A 168 -3.68 0.02 -2.51
CA ASP A 168 -2.54 -0.23 -1.63
C ASP A 168 -2.94 -0.21 -0.16
N GLU A 169 -3.68 0.85 0.23
CA GLU A 169 -4.21 0.96 1.58
C GLU A 169 -5.06 -0.25 1.96
N LEU A 170 -5.92 -0.69 1.04
CA LEU A 170 -6.72 -1.87 1.25
C LEU A 170 -5.89 -3.14 1.33
N HIS A 171 -4.90 -3.29 0.44
CA HIS A 171 -4.03 -4.46 0.38
C HIS A 171 -3.31 -4.68 1.70
N TRP A 172 -2.63 -3.67 2.26
CA TRP A 172 -1.89 -3.88 3.50
C TRP A 172 -2.80 -3.94 4.74
N ARG A 173 -3.90 -3.17 4.79
CA ARG A 173 -4.83 -3.19 5.94
C ARG A 173 -5.61 -4.49 6.05
N THR A 174 -5.84 -5.17 4.93
CA THR A 174 -6.42 -6.53 4.88
C THR A 174 -5.35 -7.62 4.98
N GLU A 175 -4.14 -7.29 5.42
CA GLU A 175 -3.03 -8.25 5.60
C GLU A 175 -2.67 -8.99 4.30
N GLN A 176 -2.69 -8.26 3.17
CA GLN A 176 -2.40 -8.73 1.81
C GLN A 176 -3.42 -9.72 1.23
N LYS A 177 -4.61 -9.82 1.82
CA LYS A 177 -5.69 -10.68 1.33
C LYS A 177 -6.25 -10.24 -0.04
N VAL A 178 -6.35 -8.94 -0.27
CA VAL A 178 -6.79 -8.39 -1.56
C VAL A 178 -5.67 -8.52 -2.58
N PRO A 179 -5.90 -9.04 -3.81
CA PRO A 179 -4.83 -9.16 -4.81
C PRO A 179 -4.30 -7.79 -5.23
N GLN A 180 -3.00 -7.70 -5.53
CA GLN A 180 -2.43 -6.48 -6.11
C GLN A 180 -3.00 -6.25 -7.51
N ILE A 181 -3.30 -4.98 -7.82
CA ILE A 181 -3.71 -4.58 -9.16
C ILE A 181 -2.51 -4.49 -10.10
N SER A 182 -2.74 -4.81 -11.37
CA SER A 182 -1.70 -4.75 -12.40
C SER A 182 -1.29 -3.31 -12.68
N ARG A 183 -0.08 -2.91 -12.30
CA ARG A 183 0.49 -1.58 -12.55
C ARG A 183 1.32 -1.51 -13.84
N THR A 184 0.76 -2.00 -14.95
CA THR A 184 1.48 -1.99 -16.24
C THR A 184 1.89 -0.59 -16.70
N TRP A 185 1.19 0.46 -16.25
CA TRP A 185 1.58 1.84 -16.51
C TRP A 185 2.88 2.26 -15.81
N ASP A 186 3.27 1.67 -14.68
CA ASP A 186 4.53 2.03 -14.01
C ASP A 186 5.73 1.68 -14.90
N VAL A 187 5.68 0.55 -15.59
CA VAL A 187 6.70 0.15 -16.57
C VAL A 187 6.75 1.13 -17.74
N LEU A 188 5.59 1.55 -18.24
CA LEU A 188 5.50 2.50 -19.35
C LEU A 188 5.99 3.90 -18.93
N ILE A 189 5.67 4.32 -17.71
CA ILE A 189 6.14 5.57 -17.10
C ILE A 189 7.66 5.54 -16.95
N ALA A 190 8.21 4.48 -16.35
CA ALA A 190 9.64 4.31 -16.15
C ALA A 190 10.41 4.30 -17.49
N ALA A 191 9.93 3.53 -18.47
CA ALA A 191 10.54 3.48 -19.80
C ALA A 191 10.53 4.84 -20.49
N GLY A 192 9.40 5.56 -20.46
CA GLY A 192 9.33 6.88 -21.08
C GLY A 192 10.15 7.95 -20.35
N CYS A 193 10.29 7.85 -19.02
CA CYS A 193 11.21 8.68 -18.24
C CYS A 193 12.68 8.40 -18.57
N LEU A 194 13.07 7.14 -18.80
CA LEU A 194 14.42 6.79 -19.24
C LEU A 194 14.73 7.38 -20.62
N VAL A 195 13.79 7.25 -21.57
CA VAL A 195 13.92 7.87 -22.90
C VAL A 195 13.98 9.39 -22.80
N ALA A 196 13.15 10.00 -21.96
CA ALA A 196 13.17 11.43 -21.69
C ALA A 196 14.52 11.89 -21.13
N GLY A 197 15.08 11.16 -20.16
CA GLY A 197 16.39 11.43 -19.57
C GLY A 197 17.50 11.37 -20.62
N GLY A 198 17.56 10.29 -21.41
CA GLY A 198 18.53 10.15 -22.50
C GLY A 198 18.38 11.24 -23.57
N ALA A 199 17.15 11.55 -23.98
CA ALA A 199 16.87 12.62 -24.94
C ALA A 199 17.28 13.99 -24.39
N THR A 200 17.11 14.24 -23.10
CA THR A 200 17.52 15.48 -22.43
C THR A 200 19.04 15.67 -22.48
N LEU A 201 19.79 14.60 -22.19
CA LEU A 201 21.26 14.60 -22.22
C LEU A 201 21.82 14.89 -23.62
N ILE A 202 21.07 14.60 -24.68
CA ILE A 202 21.51 14.82 -26.07
C ILE A 202 20.96 16.15 -26.61
N ALA A 203 19.66 16.39 -26.46
CA ALA A 203 18.96 17.50 -27.11
C ALA A 203 19.34 18.87 -26.54
N ILE A 204 19.56 18.98 -25.22
CA ILE A 204 19.94 20.25 -24.59
C ILE A 204 21.36 20.65 -25.04
N PRO A 205 22.42 19.83 -24.88
CA PRO A 205 23.75 20.20 -25.36
C PRO A 205 23.81 20.43 -26.86
N SER A 206 23.09 19.63 -27.66
CA SER A 206 23.03 19.81 -29.12
C SER A 206 22.39 21.14 -29.50
N SER A 207 21.36 21.60 -28.78
CA SER A 207 20.74 22.90 -28.99
C SER A 207 21.72 24.04 -28.73
N PHE A 208 22.49 23.96 -27.65
CA PHE A 208 23.51 24.97 -27.32
C PHE A 208 24.68 24.95 -28.30
N ALA A 209 25.18 23.77 -28.67
CA ALA A 209 26.35 23.63 -29.56
C ALA A 209 26.06 24.08 -31.00
N THR A 210 24.83 23.88 -31.49
CA THR A 210 24.45 24.21 -32.87
C THR A 210 23.71 25.54 -33.00
N GLY A 211 23.28 26.13 -31.89
CA GLY A 211 22.37 27.28 -31.87
C GLY A 211 20.96 26.99 -32.38
N ASN A 212 20.63 25.71 -32.63
CA ASN A 212 19.36 25.30 -33.21
C ASN A 212 18.38 24.86 -32.10
N ALA A 213 17.33 25.67 -31.87
CA ALA A 213 16.31 25.38 -30.86
C ALA A 213 15.39 24.19 -31.20
N VAL A 214 15.46 23.64 -32.41
CA VAL A 214 14.61 22.52 -32.84
C VAL A 214 14.79 21.28 -31.95
N TYR A 215 16.00 21.00 -31.46
CA TYR A 215 16.23 19.84 -30.59
C TYR A 215 15.53 20.00 -29.23
N ALA A 216 15.62 21.18 -28.61
CA ALA A 216 14.89 21.48 -27.38
C ALA A 216 13.36 21.48 -27.59
N ALA A 217 12.88 22.02 -28.71
CA ALA A 217 11.46 21.99 -29.06
C ALA A 217 10.95 20.56 -29.26
N ALA A 218 11.71 19.70 -29.94
CA ALA A 218 11.36 18.29 -30.13
C ALA A 218 11.29 17.52 -28.80
N LEU A 219 12.24 17.77 -27.88
CA LEU A 219 12.21 17.21 -26.53
C LEU A 219 10.95 17.63 -25.77
N PHE A 220 10.60 18.92 -25.82
CA PHE A 220 9.41 19.43 -25.14
C PHE A 220 8.11 18.81 -25.70
N VAL A 221 8.01 18.70 -27.02
CA VAL A 221 6.86 18.04 -27.67
C VAL A 221 6.76 16.57 -27.27
N TYR A 222 7.89 15.86 -27.21
CA TYR A 222 7.92 14.47 -26.73
C TYR A 222 7.42 14.36 -25.29
N LEU A 223 7.93 15.18 -24.37
CA LEU A 223 7.52 15.17 -22.97
C LEU A 223 6.01 15.43 -22.80
N LEU A 224 5.48 16.40 -23.55
CA LEU A 224 4.07 16.74 -23.52
C LEU A 224 3.20 15.61 -24.09
N ALA A 225 3.59 15.03 -25.24
CA ALA A 225 2.88 13.91 -25.84
C ALA A 225 2.90 12.67 -24.94
N PHE A 226 4.06 12.37 -24.34
CA PHE A 226 4.22 11.28 -23.39
C PHE A 226 3.34 11.46 -22.15
N TRP A 227 3.33 12.65 -21.56
CA TRP A 227 2.50 12.96 -20.41
C TRP A 227 1.00 12.81 -20.71
N ILE A 228 0.54 13.25 -21.89
CA ILE A 228 -0.85 13.07 -22.32
C ILE A 228 -1.17 11.57 -22.48
N LEU A 229 -0.29 10.82 -23.14
CA LEU A 229 -0.49 9.40 -23.40
C LEU A 229 -0.52 8.59 -22.10
N SER A 230 0.42 8.83 -21.18
CA SER A 230 0.46 8.14 -19.89
C SER A 230 -0.75 8.48 -19.03
N SER A 231 -1.15 9.76 -18.99
CA SER A 231 -2.35 10.19 -18.27
C SER A 231 -3.63 9.57 -18.84
N ALA A 232 -3.75 9.52 -20.17
CA ALA A 232 -4.89 8.88 -20.83
C ALA A 232 -4.92 7.37 -20.56
N TYR A 233 -3.77 6.70 -20.69
CA TYR A 233 -3.66 5.26 -20.43
C TYR A 233 -4.01 4.92 -18.97
N GLN A 234 -3.51 5.70 -18.01
CA GLN A 234 -3.83 5.53 -16.60
C GLN A 234 -5.32 5.80 -16.29
N TYR A 235 -5.99 6.68 -17.05
CA TYR A 235 -7.40 7.01 -16.86
C TYR A 235 -8.37 6.00 -17.51
N TYR A 236 -7.96 5.36 -18.61
CA TYR A 236 -8.80 4.45 -19.40
C TYR A 236 -8.51 2.97 -19.20
N SER A 237 -7.34 2.60 -18.66
CA SER A 237 -7.06 1.21 -18.33
C SER A 237 -7.98 0.73 -17.21
N ASP A 238 -8.45 -0.51 -17.33
CA ASP A 238 -9.12 -1.24 -16.26
C ASP A 238 -8.11 -2.21 -15.64
N PRO A 239 -7.53 -1.87 -14.47
CA PRO A 239 -6.61 -2.77 -13.80
C PRO A 239 -7.26 -3.69 -12.78
N LEU A 240 -8.58 -3.60 -12.60
CA LEU A 240 -9.26 -4.37 -11.60
C LEU A 240 -9.39 -5.81 -12.05
N PRO A 241 -9.28 -6.78 -11.12
CA PRO A 241 -9.68 -8.15 -11.39
C PRO A 241 -11.13 -8.17 -11.91
N PRO A 242 -11.46 -9.04 -12.89
CA PRO A 242 -12.79 -9.08 -13.49
C PRO A 242 -13.91 -9.37 -12.47
N GLU A 243 -13.56 -10.00 -11.35
CA GLU A 243 -14.46 -10.34 -10.25
C GLU A 243 -14.73 -9.18 -9.29
N LEU A 244 -13.91 -8.11 -9.29
CA LEU A 244 -13.93 -7.02 -8.31
C LEU A 244 -14.27 -5.67 -8.96
N GLN A 245 -15.43 -5.59 -9.60
CA GLN A 245 -15.83 -4.44 -10.40
C GLN A 245 -16.63 -3.38 -9.61
N THR A 246 -17.36 -3.80 -8.57
CA THR A 246 -18.14 -2.91 -7.70
C THR A 246 -17.66 -2.95 -6.25
N PHE A 247 -18.00 -1.91 -5.48
CA PHE A 247 -17.70 -1.89 -4.04
C PHE A 247 -18.41 -3.02 -3.27
N ARG A 248 -19.54 -3.51 -3.77
CA ARG A 248 -20.21 -4.69 -3.23
C ARG A 248 -19.37 -5.95 -3.42
N ASP A 249 -18.84 -6.17 -4.62
CA ASP A 249 -18.05 -7.37 -4.91
C ASP A 249 -16.80 -7.40 -4.04
N LEU A 250 -16.15 -6.24 -3.90
CA LEU A 250 -15.01 -6.06 -3.01
C LEU A 250 -15.37 -6.27 -1.54
N ALA A 251 -16.52 -5.76 -1.09
CA ALA A 251 -16.97 -5.92 0.29
C ALA A 251 -17.32 -7.37 0.61
N LEU A 252 -17.96 -8.09 -0.33
CA LEU A 252 -18.25 -9.51 -0.22
C LEU A 252 -16.95 -10.31 -0.19
N PHE A 253 -16.01 -10.04 -1.09
CA PHE A 253 -14.73 -10.73 -1.15
C PHE A 253 -13.97 -10.65 0.18
N ILE A 254 -13.81 -9.45 0.74
CA ILE A 254 -13.11 -9.26 2.02
C ILE A 254 -13.89 -9.90 3.18
N ALA A 255 -15.22 -9.81 3.19
CA ALA A 255 -16.04 -10.39 4.24
C ALA A 255 -16.06 -11.93 4.22
N ASP A 256 -16.05 -12.53 3.03
CA ASP A 256 -16.02 -13.99 2.85
C ASP A 256 -14.68 -14.57 3.33
N LEU A 257 -13.59 -13.80 3.17
CA LEU A 257 -12.26 -14.12 3.70
C LEU A 257 -12.11 -13.98 5.22
N ASP A 258 -13.08 -13.37 5.90
CA ASP A 258 -13.20 -13.34 7.37
C ASP A 258 -14.31 -14.30 7.89
N CYS A 259 -15.02 -14.98 6.97
CA CYS A 259 -16.09 -15.93 7.27
C CYS A 259 -15.60 -17.39 7.40
N ASP A 260 -14.44 -17.64 7.99
CA ASP A 260 -14.15 -18.96 8.59
C ASP A 260 -15.12 -19.29 9.75
N ALA A 261 -15.95 -18.32 10.17
CA ALA A 261 -17.08 -18.49 11.07
C ALA A 261 -18.40 -18.95 10.38
N VAL A 262 -18.43 -19.12 9.04
CA VAL A 262 -19.60 -19.68 8.33
C VAL A 262 -19.28 -21.10 7.89
N ARG A 263 -19.19 -22.01 8.87
CA ARG A 263 -19.33 -23.46 8.63
C ARG A 263 -20.78 -23.81 8.25
N PRO A 264 -20.99 -24.99 7.65
CA PRO A 264 -21.66 -25.18 6.37
C PRO A 264 -23.19 -25.20 6.49
N LEU A 265 -23.87 -24.49 5.59
CA LEU A 265 -25.31 -24.67 5.33
C LEU A 265 -25.55 -25.42 4.00
N GLN A 266 -24.60 -26.28 3.62
CA GLN A 266 -24.68 -27.06 2.39
C GLN A 266 -24.33 -28.55 2.59
N THR A 267 -24.64 -29.10 3.76
CA THR A 267 -24.58 -30.55 4.00
C THR A 267 -25.92 -31.19 4.43
N ASP A 268 -26.97 -30.41 4.63
CA ASP A 268 -28.30 -30.94 5.02
C ASP A 268 -29.31 -31.09 3.86
N LEU A 269 -28.89 -30.86 2.61
CA LEU A 269 -29.74 -31.05 1.42
C LEU A 269 -29.30 -32.20 0.51
N LEU A 270 -28.31 -33.00 0.91
CA LEU A 270 -27.89 -34.21 0.19
C LEU A 270 -28.09 -35.52 0.97
N CYS A 271 -28.62 -35.48 2.20
CA CYS A 271 -29.01 -36.68 2.97
C CYS A 271 -30.53 -36.83 3.15
N LYS A 272 -31.34 -36.31 2.21
CA LYS A 272 -32.81 -36.47 2.24
C LYS A 272 -33.40 -37.05 0.95
N GLY A 273 -32.57 -37.74 0.17
CA GLY A 273 -32.94 -38.36 -1.11
C GLY A 273 -32.66 -39.86 -1.22
N GLU A 274 -32.41 -40.57 -0.11
CA GLU A 274 -32.15 -42.03 -0.11
C GLU A 274 -32.99 -42.83 0.91
N GLU A 275 -34.18 -42.33 1.28
CA GLU A 275 -35.16 -43.14 2.03
C GLU A 275 -36.56 -42.99 1.43
N GLU A 276 -36.75 -43.45 0.19
CA GLU A 276 -38.08 -43.80 -0.36
C GLU A 276 -37.91 -44.73 -1.58
N SER A 277 -37.36 -45.93 -1.35
CA SER A 277 -37.62 -47.09 -2.21
C SER A 277 -37.42 -48.40 -1.44
N SER A 278 -38.50 -48.86 -0.80
CA SER A 278 -38.77 -50.26 -0.45
C SER A 278 -40.27 -50.44 -0.29
#